data_AF-A0A0B2VFC9-F1
#
_entry.id   AF-A0A0B2VFC9-F1
#
_cell.length_a   1.000
_cell.length_b   1.000
_cell.length_c   1.000
_cell.angle_alpha   90.00
_cell.angle_beta   90.00
_cell.angle_gamma   90.00
#
_symmetry.space_group_name_H-M   'P 1'
#
loop_
_entity.id
_entity.type
_entity.pdbx_description
1 polymer ?
#
loop_
_entity_poly.entity_id
_entity_poly.type
_entity_poly.pdbx_seq_one_letter_code
_entity_poly.pdbx_strand_id
1 'polypeptide(L)'
;MAQLCNTPQEINPLSIIHLPQKYCLGTQYSPTMMKSEDVHESEENAQNRMFVAGTSLRWTWLQEKIRASLKTTAKFGQNFVYERIGIGQGYMSLIERVHPNWTEAGELLPQTFIVKIPSTEPSRRAVASAKERTNYFSGTDYDTFFVELERTVQHYHHTEISFYEMVKTNHLRLKIPKAYLLQRPDSENSQGVIIMEDIGEDSTVFATYDNLTPEDMYQIMDELAELHRFCMECTEWTTLRGLSLASSIRHHDQRQVEHVH
;
A
#
# COMPACT_ATOMS: atom_id res chain seq x y z
N MET A 1 20.73 52.69 -18.67
CA MET A 1 20.99 52.38 -17.24
C MET A 1 19.72 51.79 -16.65
N ALA A 2 19.55 50.47 -16.75
CA ALA A 2 18.49 49.74 -16.05
C ALA A 2 19.20 48.81 -15.06
N GLN A 3 18.98 49.04 -13.77
CA GLN A 3 19.57 48.27 -12.68
C GLN A 3 18.70 47.05 -12.38
N LEU A 4 19.37 45.90 -12.32
CA LEU A 4 18.90 44.62 -11.82
C LEU A 4 18.60 44.72 -10.33
N CYS A 5 17.40 44.29 -9.90
CA CYS A 5 17.15 43.86 -8.54
C CYS A 5 16.77 42.37 -8.57
N ASN A 6 17.71 41.54 -8.14
CA ASN A 6 17.54 40.12 -7.88
C ASN A 6 16.72 39.93 -6.59
N THR A 7 15.62 39.19 -6.67
CA THR A 7 14.97 38.56 -5.52
C THR A 7 15.40 37.09 -5.41
N PRO A 8 15.62 36.55 -4.20
CA PRO A 8 16.10 35.17 -4.03
C PRO A 8 15.02 34.15 -4.42
N GLN A 9 15.42 33.11 -5.15
CA GLN A 9 14.59 31.93 -5.38
C GLN A 9 14.40 31.18 -4.06
N GLU A 10 13.17 31.19 -3.53
CA GLU A 10 12.75 30.27 -2.49
C GLU A 10 12.75 28.83 -3.03
N ILE A 11 13.55 27.98 -2.40
CA ILE A 11 13.61 26.55 -2.66
C ILE A 11 12.36 25.93 -2.01
N ASN A 12 11.41 25.48 -2.82
CA ASN A 12 10.24 24.74 -2.37
C ASN A 12 10.61 23.26 -2.14
N PRO A 13 10.59 22.72 -0.90
CA PRO A 13 11.00 21.33 -0.63
C PRO A 13 9.91 20.27 -0.92
N LEU A 14 8.79 20.64 -1.51
CA LEU A 14 7.65 19.74 -1.75
C LEU A 14 7.22 19.75 -3.22
N SER A 15 8.13 19.43 -4.13
CA SER A 15 7.76 18.99 -5.47
C SER A 15 7.32 17.52 -5.41
N ILE A 16 6.05 17.31 -5.06
CA ILE A 16 5.36 16.05 -5.32
C ILE A 16 5.50 15.77 -6.81
N ILE A 17 6.04 14.60 -7.14
CA ILE A 17 6.25 14.14 -8.51
C ILE A 17 4.89 14.08 -9.20
N HIS A 18 4.53 15.10 -9.97
CA HIS A 18 3.36 15.11 -10.83
C HIS A 18 3.81 14.62 -12.21
N LEU A 19 3.71 13.31 -12.45
CA LEU A 19 3.88 12.75 -13.78
C LEU A 19 2.60 13.08 -14.59
N PRO A 20 2.69 13.76 -15.74
CA PRO A 20 1.51 14.06 -16.56
C PRO A 20 0.84 12.78 -17.08
N GLN A 21 -0.46 12.63 -16.81
CA GLN A 21 -1.32 11.48 -17.14
C GLN A 21 -1.55 11.20 -18.64
N LYS A 22 -0.92 11.94 -19.56
CA LYS A 22 -1.09 11.68 -21.02
C LYS A 22 -0.43 10.39 -21.51
N TYR A 23 0.24 9.64 -20.65
CA TYR A 23 1.02 8.46 -21.04
C TYR A 23 0.40 7.10 -20.65
N CYS A 24 -0.85 7.11 -20.16
CA CYS A 24 -1.62 5.89 -19.87
C CYS A 24 -2.85 5.79 -20.78
N LEU A 25 -2.62 5.62 -22.09
CA LEU A 25 -3.67 5.18 -23.02
C LEU A 25 -3.26 3.82 -23.60
N GLY A 26 -4.21 2.89 -23.56
CA GLY A 26 -3.97 1.46 -23.51
C GLY A 26 -3.52 0.78 -24.79
N THR A 27 -2.91 -0.38 -24.61
CA THR A 27 -2.90 -1.46 -25.59
C THR A 27 -4.03 -2.42 -25.23
N GLN A 28 -5.09 -2.40 -26.05
CA GLN A 28 -6.11 -3.44 -26.06
C GLN A 28 -5.45 -4.76 -26.46
N TYR A 29 -5.35 -5.71 -25.54
CA TYR A 29 -5.07 -7.10 -25.87
C TYR A 29 -6.39 -7.78 -26.25
N SER A 30 -6.57 -8.09 -27.54
CA SER A 30 -7.57 -9.07 -27.98
C SER A 30 -7.06 -10.48 -27.66
N PRO A 31 -7.89 -11.38 -27.09
CA PRO A 31 -7.49 -12.75 -26.86
C PRO A 31 -7.67 -13.57 -28.14
N THR A 32 -6.57 -13.86 -28.82
CA THR A 32 -6.54 -14.92 -29.83
C THR A 32 -6.40 -16.25 -29.08
N MET A 33 -7.39 -17.13 -29.19
CA MET A 33 -7.31 -18.51 -28.70
C MET A 33 -6.09 -19.21 -29.33
N MET A 34 -5.04 -19.42 -28.54
CA MET A 34 -3.98 -20.38 -28.86
C MET A 34 -4.39 -21.76 -28.36
N LYS A 35 -4.32 -22.72 -29.28
CA LYS A 35 -4.55 -24.15 -29.02
C LYS A 35 -3.53 -24.68 -28.01
N SER A 36 -3.99 -25.65 -27.23
CA SER A 36 -3.22 -26.46 -26.29
C SER A 36 -2.01 -27.11 -26.97
N GLU A 37 -0.82 -26.66 -26.63
CA GLU A 37 0.44 -27.39 -26.82
C GLU A 37 1.03 -27.63 -25.43
N ASP A 38 1.44 -28.87 -25.16
CA ASP A 38 2.04 -29.31 -23.92
C ASP A 38 3.27 -28.45 -23.57
N VAL A 39 3.14 -27.62 -22.54
CA VAL A 39 4.23 -26.77 -22.05
C VAL A 39 5.05 -27.58 -21.05
N HIS A 40 6.24 -28.00 -21.45
CA HIS A 40 7.30 -28.29 -20.50
C HIS A 40 7.54 -27.04 -19.64
N GLU A 41 7.18 -27.12 -18.37
CA GLU A 41 7.33 -26.03 -17.39
C GLU A 41 8.81 -25.68 -17.25
N SER A 42 9.18 -24.44 -17.59
CA SER A 42 10.55 -23.95 -17.40
C SER A 42 10.88 -23.91 -15.90
N GLU A 43 12.14 -24.20 -15.54
CA GLU A 43 12.61 -24.13 -14.14
C GLU A 43 12.37 -22.74 -13.52
N GLU A 44 12.37 -21.67 -14.34
CA GLU A 44 12.01 -20.30 -13.95
C GLU A 44 10.55 -20.19 -13.47
N ASN A 45 9.61 -20.88 -14.12
CA ASN A 45 8.20 -20.93 -13.70
C ASN A 45 8.00 -21.76 -12.43
N ALA A 46 8.76 -22.84 -12.25
CA ALA A 46 8.71 -23.66 -11.04
C ALA A 46 9.26 -22.90 -9.81
N GLN A 47 10.36 -22.16 -9.98
CA GLN A 47 10.96 -21.33 -8.93
C GLN A 47 10.05 -20.16 -8.53
N ASN A 48 9.32 -19.58 -9.49
CA ASN A 48 8.39 -18.46 -9.25
C ASN A 48 7.17 -18.87 -8.40
N ARG A 49 6.83 -20.16 -8.36
CA ARG A 49 5.78 -20.70 -7.45
C ARG A 49 6.26 -20.88 -6.01
N MET A 50 7.56 -20.76 -5.73
CA MET A 50 8.08 -20.90 -4.36
C MET A 50 7.95 -19.62 -3.55
N PHE A 51 7.97 -18.47 -4.25
CA PHE A 51 8.08 -17.16 -3.64
C PHE A 51 6.86 -16.28 -3.93
N VAL A 52 6.49 -15.49 -2.95
CA VAL A 52 5.39 -14.53 -3.03
C VAL A 52 5.88 -13.32 -3.80
N ALA A 53 5.12 -12.91 -4.81
CA ALA A 53 5.35 -11.68 -5.52
C ALA A 53 6.73 -11.45 -6.15
N GLY A 54 7.52 -12.50 -6.40
CA GLY A 54 8.91 -12.39 -6.88
C GLY A 54 9.87 -11.86 -5.81
N THR A 55 9.51 -11.98 -4.53
CA THR A 55 10.31 -11.55 -3.38
C THR A 55 11.07 -12.72 -2.75
N SER A 56 11.76 -12.50 -1.63
CA SER A 56 12.36 -13.61 -0.85
C SER A 56 11.34 -14.35 0.04
N LEU A 57 10.10 -13.85 0.14
CA LEU A 57 9.07 -14.43 1.00
C LEU A 57 8.55 -15.75 0.42
N ARG A 58 8.55 -16.83 1.19
CA ARG A 58 8.09 -18.15 0.73
C ARG A 58 6.60 -18.35 0.95
N TRP A 59 5.92 -18.99 -0.01
CA TRP A 59 4.50 -19.36 0.14
C TRP A 59 4.27 -20.31 1.33
N THR A 60 5.20 -21.21 1.62
CA THR A 60 5.10 -22.14 2.76
C THR A 60 5.08 -21.41 4.09
N TRP A 61 5.95 -20.41 4.27
CA TRP A 61 5.97 -19.55 5.46
C TRP A 61 4.67 -18.74 5.56
N LEU A 62 4.21 -18.17 4.44
CA LEU A 62 2.98 -17.37 4.42
C LEU A 62 1.77 -18.21 4.80
N GLN A 63 1.68 -19.43 4.25
CA GLN A 63 0.65 -20.41 4.59
C GLN A 63 0.67 -20.76 6.09
N GLU A 64 1.84 -20.97 6.68
CA GLU A 64 1.96 -21.27 8.11
C GLU A 64 1.43 -20.12 8.98
N LYS A 65 1.84 -18.88 8.68
CA LYS A 65 1.41 -17.71 9.46
C LYS A 65 -0.09 -17.43 9.31
N ILE A 66 -0.64 -17.50 8.10
CA ILE A 66 -2.08 -17.27 7.91
C ILE A 66 -2.92 -18.38 8.56
N ARG A 67 -2.50 -19.65 8.49
CA ARG A 67 -3.18 -20.76 9.17
C ARG A 67 -3.18 -20.59 10.68
N ALA A 68 -2.05 -20.19 11.25
CA ALA A 68 -1.95 -19.90 12.68
C ALA A 68 -2.89 -18.75 13.08
N SER A 69 -2.96 -17.69 12.29
CA SER A 69 -3.86 -16.55 12.56
C SER A 69 -5.34 -16.92 12.44
N LEU A 70 -5.71 -17.68 11.40
CA LEU A 70 -7.07 -18.17 11.18
C LEU A 70 -7.44 -19.36 12.08
N LYS A 71 -6.49 -19.88 12.88
CA LYS A 71 -6.66 -21.04 13.76
C LYS A 71 -7.21 -22.27 13.04
N THR A 72 -6.66 -22.57 11.87
CA THR A 72 -7.11 -23.67 11.00
C THR A 72 -6.01 -24.68 10.71
N THR A 73 -6.40 -25.94 10.48
CA THR A 73 -5.53 -27.00 9.96
C THR A 73 -5.48 -27.02 8.43
N ALA A 74 -6.48 -26.44 7.76
CA ALA A 74 -6.58 -26.38 6.30
C ALA A 74 -5.31 -25.77 5.68
N LYS A 75 -4.89 -26.29 4.52
CA LYS A 75 -3.73 -25.80 3.76
C LYS A 75 -4.21 -25.20 2.45
N PHE A 76 -3.33 -24.49 1.75
CA PHE A 76 -3.58 -24.13 0.36
C PHE A 76 -3.71 -25.43 -0.45
N GLY A 77 -4.68 -25.47 -1.35
CA GLY A 77 -4.85 -26.59 -2.27
C GLY A 77 -3.69 -26.66 -3.25
N GLN A 78 -3.51 -27.82 -3.88
CA GLN A 78 -2.46 -27.99 -4.91
C GLN A 78 -2.62 -27.05 -6.10
N ASN A 79 -3.86 -26.59 -6.34
CA ASN A 79 -4.22 -25.68 -7.42
C ASN A 79 -4.58 -24.29 -6.88
N PHE A 80 -3.98 -23.85 -5.76
CA PHE A 80 -4.12 -22.45 -5.35
C PHE A 80 -3.52 -21.55 -6.43
N VAL A 81 -4.16 -20.41 -6.67
CA VAL A 81 -3.70 -19.44 -7.67
C VAL A 81 -3.56 -18.07 -7.03
N TYR A 82 -2.76 -17.21 -7.67
CA TYR A 82 -2.57 -15.84 -7.25
C TYR A 82 -2.39 -14.95 -8.47
N GLU A 83 -2.87 -13.71 -8.37
CA GLU A 83 -2.65 -12.71 -9.40
C GLU A 83 -2.12 -11.39 -8.82
N ARG A 84 -1.26 -10.75 -9.60
CA ARG A 84 -0.75 -9.43 -9.29
C ARG A 84 -1.83 -8.39 -9.57
N ILE A 85 -2.20 -7.60 -8.57
CA ILE A 85 -3.16 -6.50 -8.69
C ILE A 85 -2.51 -5.15 -8.39
N GLY A 86 -3.21 -4.05 -8.70
CA GLY A 86 -2.72 -2.70 -8.43
C GLY A 86 -1.56 -2.23 -9.32
N ILE A 87 -1.30 -2.91 -10.44
CA ILE A 87 -0.25 -2.52 -11.39
C ILE A 87 -0.58 -1.12 -11.95
N GLY A 88 0.33 -0.17 -11.76
CA GLY A 88 0.15 1.23 -12.17
C GLY A 88 -0.75 2.07 -11.24
N GLN A 89 -1.34 1.46 -10.21
CA GLN A 89 -2.17 2.14 -9.21
C GLN A 89 -1.43 2.28 -7.86
N GLY A 90 -0.37 1.50 -7.62
CA GLY A 90 0.47 1.57 -6.44
C GLY A 90 1.96 1.56 -6.76
N TYR A 91 2.73 2.38 -6.04
CA TYR A 91 4.18 2.56 -6.27
C TYR A 91 5.07 2.01 -5.14
N MET A 92 4.46 1.68 -4.00
CA MET A 92 5.16 1.42 -2.73
C MET A 92 4.96 0.01 -2.17
N SER A 93 4.24 -0.85 -2.90
CA SER A 93 4.01 -2.23 -2.50
C SER A 93 3.78 -3.14 -3.69
N LEU A 94 4.09 -4.41 -3.50
CA LEU A 94 3.62 -5.51 -4.34
C LEU A 94 2.35 -6.07 -3.70
N ILE A 95 1.28 -6.21 -4.48
CA ILE A 95 -0.03 -6.64 -3.99
C ILE A 95 -0.51 -7.83 -4.81
N GLU A 96 -0.77 -8.96 -4.16
CA GLU A 96 -1.31 -10.15 -4.82
C GLU A 96 -2.65 -10.54 -4.20
N ARG A 97 -3.63 -10.82 -5.06
CA ARG A 97 -4.85 -11.51 -4.65
C ARG A 97 -4.57 -13.00 -4.71
N VAL A 98 -4.90 -13.72 -3.64
CA VAL A 98 -4.66 -15.15 -3.51
C VAL A 98 -5.98 -15.88 -3.40
N HIS A 99 -6.13 -16.91 -4.22
CA HIS A 99 -7.21 -17.89 -4.20
C HIS A 99 -6.65 -19.18 -3.60
N PRO A 100 -6.67 -19.34 -2.26
CA PRO A 100 -6.02 -20.44 -1.55
C PRO A 100 -6.54 -21.82 -1.92
N ASN A 101 -7.77 -21.93 -2.45
CA ASN A 101 -8.43 -23.19 -2.78
C ASN A 101 -8.22 -24.23 -1.65
N TRP A 102 -8.68 -23.88 -0.44
CA TRP A 102 -8.35 -24.60 0.78
C TRP A 102 -8.59 -26.12 0.67
N THR A 103 -7.71 -26.92 1.26
CA THR A 103 -7.83 -28.39 1.27
C THR A 103 -9.06 -28.90 2.01
N GLU A 104 -9.57 -28.11 2.94
CA GLU A 104 -10.76 -28.39 3.74
C GLU A 104 -11.67 -27.17 3.66
N ALA A 105 -12.96 -27.38 3.44
CA ALA A 105 -13.94 -26.30 3.50
C ALA A 105 -14.18 -25.92 4.96
N GLY A 106 -14.19 -24.62 5.25
CA GLY A 106 -14.55 -24.08 6.55
C GLY A 106 -15.28 -22.76 6.37
N GLU A 107 -16.40 -22.58 7.09
CA GLU A 107 -17.25 -21.38 6.96
C GLU A 107 -16.51 -20.08 7.25
N LEU A 108 -15.43 -20.14 8.05
CA LEU A 108 -14.61 -18.98 8.45
C LEU A 108 -13.36 -18.78 7.58
N LEU A 109 -13.12 -19.64 6.59
CA LEU A 109 -11.96 -19.53 5.71
C LEU A 109 -12.26 -18.59 4.53
N PRO A 110 -11.40 -17.58 4.28
CA PRO A 110 -11.63 -16.64 3.20
C PRO A 110 -11.48 -17.33 1.84
N GLN A 111 -12.42 -17.10 0.92
CA GLN A 111 -12.31 -17.60 -0.46
C GLN A 111 -11.14 -16.97 -1.19
N THR A 112 -10.90 -15.68 -0.93
CA THR A 112 -9.75 -14.92 -1.39
C THR A 112 -9.20 -14.02 -0.30
N PHE A 113 -7.92 -13.68 -0.38
CA PHE A 113 -7.31 -12.66 0.47
C PHE A 113 -6.23 -11.89 -0.27
N ILE A 114 -5.90 -10.71 0.24
CA ILE A 114 -4.85 -9.85 -0.32
C ILE A 114 -3.56 -10.02 0.49
N VAL A 115 -2.45 -10.18 -0.22
CA VAL A 115 -1.09 -10.11 0.32
C VAL A 115 -0.44 -8.83 -0.15
N LYS A 116 -0.02 -7.99 0.79
CA LYS A 116 0.66 -6.71 0.54
C LYS A 116 2.06 -6.74 1.15
N ILE A 117 3.06 -6.54 0.31
CA ILE A 117 4.48 -6.54 0.68
C ILE A 117 5.07 -5.16 0.34
N PRO A 118 5.70 -4.44 1.29
CA PRO A 118 6.35 -3.17 1.00
C PRO A 118 7.48 -3.37 0.00
N SER A 119 7.52 -2.52 -1.03
CA SER A 119 8.53 -2.62 -2.09
C SER A 119 8.71 -1.33 -2.86
N THR A 120 9.96 -1.01 -3.19
CA THR A 120 10.30 0.08 -4.13
C THR A 120 10.31 -0.37 -5.58
N GLU A 121 10.15 -1.65 -5.85
CA GLU A 121 10.25 -2.25 -7.18
C GLU A 121 9.28 -1.60 -8.21
N PRO A 122 8.00 -1.33 -7.89
CA PRO A 122 7.10 -0.66 -8.83
C PRO A 122 7.58 0.75 -9.18
N SER A 123 8.10 1.49 -8.20
CA SER A 123 8.71 2.80 -8.41
C SER A 123 9.96 2.71 -9.29
N ARG A 124 10.82 1.70 -9.08
CA ARG A 124 12.02 1.47 -9.90
C ARG A 124 11.65 1.21 -11.36
N ARG A 125 10.66 0.37 -11.62
CA ARG A 125 10.16 0.14 -12.99
C ARG A 125 9.61 1.42 -13.61
N ALA A 126 8.79 2.17 -12.89
CA ALA A 126 8.21 3.41 -13.40
C ALA A 126 9.29 4.42 -13.80
N VAL A 127 10.31 4.58 -12.96
CA VAL A 127 11.47 5.44 -13.24
C VAL A 127 12.29 4.93 -14.43
N ALA A 128 12.58 3.63 -14.50
CA ALA A 128 13.32 3.04 -15.61
C ALA A 128 12.60 3.28 -16.95
N SER A 129 11.30 2.99 -17.01
CA SER A 129 10.48 3.25 -18.20
C SER A 129 10.38 4.74 -18.55
N ALA A 130 10.42 5.64 -17.56
CA ALA A 130 10.40 7.08 -17.82
C ALA A 130 11.74 7.62 -18.35
N LYS A 131 12.87 7.06 -17.89
CA LYS A 131 14.22 7.37 -18.40
C LYS A 131 14.38 6.98 -19.87
N GLU A 132 13.85 5.83 -20.28
CA GLU A 132 13.89 5.39 -21.68
C GLU A 132 13.11 6.33 -22.61
N ARG A 133 12.05 6.95 -22.11
CA ARG A 133 11.17 7.82 -22.89
C ARG A 133 11.53 9.30 -22.84
N THR A 134 12.28 9.75 -21.82
CA THR A 134 12.52 11.18 -21.58
C THR A 134 13.90 11.45 -20.94
N ASN A 135 14.54 12.55 -21.35
CA ASN A 135 15.71 13.10 -20.65
C ASN A 135 15.36 13.95 -19.42
N TYR A 136 14.08 13.97 -19.00
CA TYR A 136 13.57 14.80 -17.90
C TYR A 136 14.23 14.49 -16.54
N PHE A 137 14.94 13.37 -16.49
CA PHE A 137 15.45 12.71 -15.31
C PHE A 137 16.99 12.70 -15.23
N SER A 138 17.67 13.42 -16.14
CA SER A 138 19.13 13.52 -16.16
C SER A 138 19.64 14.32 -14.97
N GLY A 139 20.62 13.79 -14.23
CA GLY A 139 21.28 14.47 -13.11
C GLY A 139 20.75 14.13 -11.71
N THR A 140 19.71 13.30 -11.60
CA THR A 140 19.24 12.77 -10.31
C THR A 140 20.08 11.58 -9.88
N ASP A 141 20.57 11.59 -8.64
CA ASP A 141 21.15 10.42 -7.99
C ASP A 141 20.03 9.45 -7.58
N TYR A 142 19.75 8.49 -8.45
CA TYR A 142 18.70 7.50 -8.24
C TYR A 142 19.03 6.50 -7.16
N ASP A 143 20.31 6.20 -6.94
CA ASP A 143 20.71 5.20 -5.96
C ASP A 143 20.43 5.74 -4.56
N THR A 144 20.84 6.98 -4.27
CA THR A 144 20.50 7.65 -3.01
C THR A 144 18.99 7.83 -2.87
N PHE A 145 18.29 8.26 -3.93
CA PHE A 145 16.83 8.41 -3.90
C PHE A 145 16.13 7.11 -3.51
N PHE A 146 16.51 5.99 -4.12
CA PHE A 146 15.85 4.71 -3.85
C PHE A 146 16.22 4.12 -2.49
N VAL A 147 17.41 4.40 -1.96
CA VAL A 147 17.77 4.05 -0.57
C VAL A 147 16.84 4.76 0.42
N GLU A 148 16.62 6.07 0.25
CA GLU A 148 15.70 6.81 1.12
C GLU A 148 14.24 6.42 0.90
N LEU A 149 13.85 6.13 -0.35
CA LEU A 149 12.52 5.63 -0.66
C LEU A 149 12.28 4.28 0.01
N GLU A 150 13.26 3.38 0.05
CA GLU A 150 13.13 2.08 0.70
C GLU A 150 12.90 2.20 2.21
N ARG A 151 13.63 3.09 2.89
CA ARG A 151 13.37 3.41 4.31
C ARG A 151 11.98 3.99 4.51
N THR A 152 11.57 4.87 3.61
CA THR A 152 10.25 5.53 3.66
C THR A 152 9.11 4.53 3.45
N VAL A 153 9.25 3.63 2.49
CA VAL A 153 8.28 2.56 2.20
C VAL A 153 8.14 1.62 3.40
N GLN A 154 9.26 1.24 4.04
CA GLN A 154 9.23 0.45 5.27
C GLN A 154 8.55 1.20 6.43
N HIS A 155 8.80 2.51 6.57
CA HIS A 155 8.13 3.33 7.56
C HIS A 155 6.62 3.40 7.34
N TYR A 156 6.15 3.53 6.09
CA TYR A 156 4.72 3.52 5.78
C TYR A 156 4.08 2.16 6.08
N HIS A 157 4.76 1.06 5.75
CA HIS A 157 4.29 -0.29 6.11
C HIS A 157 4.15 -0.48 7.61
N HIS A 158 5.13 -0.02 8.41
CA HIS A 158 5.03 -0.07 9.87
C HIS A 158 3.89 0.79 10.40
N THR A 159 3.67 1.96 9.80
CA THR A 159 2.58 2.86 10.17
C THR A 159 1.23 2.21 9.89
N GLU A 160 1.08 1.55 8.74
CA GLU A 160 -0.12 0.81 8.37
C GLU A 160 -0.39 -0.36 9.35
N ILE A 161 0.64 -1.13 9.71
CA ILE A 161 0.52 -2.17 10.75
C ILE A 161 0.05 -1.57 12.08
N SER A 162 0.71 -0.50 12.54
CA SER A 162 0.36 0.16 13.79
C SER A 162 -1.08 0.69 13.77
N PHE A 163 -1.56 1.17 12.62
CA PHE A 163 -2.96 1.59 12.45
C PHE A 163 -3.93 0.41 12.63
N TYR A 164 -3.70 -0.73 11.97
CA TYR A 164 -4.55 -1.90 12.14
C TYR A 164 -4.51 -2.46 13.57
N GLU A 165 -3.34 -2.48 14.21
CA GLU A 165 -3.20 -2.86 15.61
C GLU A 165 -3.98 -1.93 16.54
N MET A 166 -3.92 -0.62 16.30
CA MET A 166 -4.65 0.41 17.04
C MET A 166 -6.16 0.18 16.93
N VAL A 167 -6.68 0.04 15.71
CA VAL A 167 -8.11 -0.18 15.46
C VAL A 167 -8.59 -1.43 16.18
N LYS A 168 -7.83 -2.53 16.08
CA LYS A 168 -8.16 -3.80 16.70
C LYS A 168 -8.13 -3.74 18.23
N THR A 169 -7.09 -3.13 18.81
CA THR A 169 -6.88 -3.06 20.26
C THR A 169 -7.90 -2.16 20.94
N ASN A 170 -8.29 -1.08 20.26
CA ASN A 170 -9.26 -0.11 20.79
C ASN A 170 -10.70 -0.41 20.37
N HIS A 171 -10.94 -1.53 19.67
CA HIS A 171 -12.25 -1.96 19.21
C HIS A 171 -13.00 -0.90 18.39
N LEU A 172 -12.28 -0.09 17.60
CA LEU A 172 -12.89 0.90 16.72
C LEU A 172 -13.67 0.18 15.62
N ARG A 173 -14.84 0.72 15.26
CA ARG A 173 -15.75 0.08 14.30
C ARG A 173 -15.59 0.67 12.91
N LEU A 174 -14.34 0.89 12.50
CA LEU A 174 -14.04 1.47 11.21
C LEU A 174 -14.32 0.48 10.07
N LYS A 175 -14.90 0.97 8.97
CA LYS A 175 -15.07 0.24 7.71
C LYS A 175 -13.73 0.12 6.96
N ILE A 176 -12.85 -0.73 7.49
CA ILE A 176 -11.56 -1.07 6.88
C ILE A 176 -11.47 -2.59 6.64
N PRO A 177 -10.67 -3.06 5.66
CA PRO A 177 -10.48 -4.48 5.43
C PRO A 177 -9.97 -5.18 6.68
N LYS A 178 -10.52 -6.35 7.00
CA LYS A 178 -10.01 -7.14 8.13
C LYS A 178 -8.57 -7.59 7.88
N ALA A 179 -7.64 -7.22 8.76
CA ALA A 179 -6.28 -7.77 8.72
C ALA A 179 -6.25 -9.19 9.33
N TYR A 180 -5.86 -10.18 8.52
CA TYR A 180 -5.58 -11.54 8.96
C TYR A 180 -4.18 -11.67 9.55
N LEU A 181 -3.17 -11.04 8.95
CA LEU A 181 -1.79 -11.08 9.45
C LEU A 181 -1.18 -9.69 9.35
N LEU A 182 -0.52 -9.27 10.42
CA LEU A 182 0.27 -8.05 10.50
C LEU A 182 1.68 -8.43 10.93
N GLN A 183 2.62 -8.40 9.98
CA GLN A 183 4.01 -8.82 10.24
C GLN A 183 4.97 -7.67 9.90
N ARG A 184 5.68 -7.19 10.92
CA ARG A 184 6.85 -6.33 10.75
C ARG A 184 8.06 -7.16 10.32
N PRO A 185 9.08 -6.55 9.69
CA PRO A 185 10.33 -7.22 9.42
C PRO A 185 10.93 -7.87 10.68
N ASP A 186 11.38 -9.10 10.55
CA ASP A 186 12.06 -9.87 11.59
C ASP A 186 13.17 -10.75 10.99
N SER A 187 13.75 -11.64 11.79
CA SER A 187 14.82 -12.55 11.35
C SER A 187 14.36 -13.60 10.32
N GLU A 188 13.06 -13.91 10.24
CA GLU A 188 12.49 -14.86 9.28
C GLU A 188 12.00 -14.16 8.00
N ASN A 189 11.54 -12.92 8.12
CA ASN A 189 11.02 -12.11 7.03
C ASN A 189 11.59 -10.69 7.11
N SER A 190 12.57 -10.37 6.28
CA SER A 190 13.21 -9.04 6.26
C SER A 190 12.34 -7.92 5.65
N GLN A 191 11.22 -8.26 5.01
CA GLN A 191 10.39 -7.29 4.28
C GLN A 191 9.15 -6.85 5.06
N GLY A 192 8.62 -7.73 5.91
CA GLY A 192 7.29 -7.56 6.50
C GLY A 192 6.18 -7.88 5.49
N VAL A 193 4.97 -8.12 5.99
CA VAL A 193 3.80 -8.45 5.16
C VAL A 193 2.51 -8.10 5.88
N ILE A 194 1.51 -7.66 5.12
CA ILE A 194 0.13 -7.60 5.58
C ILE A 194 -0.69 -8.59 4.75
N ILE A 195 -1.46 -9.44 5.42
CA ILE A 195 -2.50 -10.24 4.79
C ILE A 195 -3.84 -9.69 5.27
N MET A 196 -4.70 -9.33 4.35
CA MET A 196 -5.99 -8.71 4.67
C MET A 196 -7.12 -9.25 3.80
N GLU A 197 -8.33 -8.96 4.24
CA GLU A 197 -9.56 -9.22 3.52
C GLU A 197 -9.51 -8.67 2.10
N ASP A 198 -9.98 -9.48 1.16
CA ASP A 198 -10.24 -9.06 -0.19
C ASP A 198 -11.67 -8.51 -0.25
N ILE A 199 -11.79 -7.20 -0.49
CA ILE A 199 -13.08 -6.50 -0.63
C ILE A 199 -13.77 -6.88 -1.96
N GLY A 200 -13.13 -7.70 -2.78
CA GLY A 200 -13.74 -8.33 -3.94
C GLY A 200 -13.73 -7.45 -5.18
N GLU A 201 -14.30 -7.99 -6.25
CA GLU A 201 -14.34 -7.35 -7.58
C GLU A 201 -15.44 -6.30 -7.70
N ASP A 202 -16.43 -6.33 -6.80
CA ASP A 202 -17.50 -5.33 -6.74
C ASP A 202 -17.04 -4.02 -6.07
N SER A 203 -15.75 -3.91 -5.72
CA SER A 203 -15.16 -2.70 -5.16
C SER A 203 -14.74 -1.71 -6.25
N THR A 204 -15.03 -0.43 -6.05
CA THR A 204 -14.62 0.64 -6.96
C THR A 204 -13.55 1.50 -6.29
N VAL A 205 -12.44 1.72 -6.98
CA VAL A 205 -11.40 2.66 -6.56
C VAL A 205 -11.72 4.02 -7.17
N PHE A 206 -11.99 5.01 -6.33
CA PHE A 206 -12.17 6.39 -6.77
C PHE A 206 -10.82 7.09 -6.87
N ALA A 207 -10.56 7.67 -8.04
CA ALA A 207 -9.44 8.57 -8.23
C ALA A 207 -9.70 9.91 -7.53
N THR A 208 -8.65 10.65 -7.23
CA THR A 208 -8.76 11.96 -6.55
C THR A 208 -9.53 13.03 -7.35
N TYR A 209 -9.74 12.80 -8.64
CA TYR A 209 -10.49 13.67 -9.54
C TYR A 209 -11.90 13.15 -9.84
N ASP A 210 -12.28 11.99 -9.30
CA ASP A 210 -13.63 11.46 -9.47
C ASP A 210 -14.60 12.20 -8.56
N ASN A 211 -15.81 12.44 -9.07
CA ASN A 211 -16.86 13.06 -8.27
C ASN A 211 -17.54 12.00 -7.42
N LEU A 212 -17.62 12.26 -6.12
CA LEU A 212 -18.38 11.45 -5.16
C LEU A 212 -19.78 12.04 -4.96
N THR A 213 -20.76 11.18 -4.71
CA THR A 213 -22.09 11.65 -4.30
C THR A 213 -22.04 12.17 -2.85
N PRO A 214 -22.96 13.06 -2.44
CA PRO A 214 -23.08 13.45 -1.04
C PRO A 214 -23.25 12.25 -0.10
N GLU A 215 -23.97 11.21 -0.53
CA GLU A 215 -24.20 9.98 0.22
C GLU A 215 -22.90 9.19 0.44
N ASP A 216 -22.04 9.08 -0.57
CA ASP A 216 -20.70 8.48 -0.43
C ASP A 216 -19.85 9.28 0.56
N MET A 217 -19.91 10.61 0.48
CA MET A 217 -19.18 11.52 1.36
C MET A 217 -19.62 11.41 2.81
N TYR A 218 -20.92 11.28 3.10
CA TYR A 218 -21.41 11.12 4.47
C TYR A 218 -20.84 9.88 5.14
N GLN A 219 -20.80 8.76 4.41
CA GLN A 219 -20.23 7.53 4.94
C GLN A 219 -18.74 7.71 5.30
N ILE A 220 -17.97 8.39 4.46
CA ILE A 220 -16.56 8.69 4.75
C ILE A 220 -16.42 9.61 5.96
N MET A 221 -17.27 10.64 6.06
CA MET A 221 -17.24 11.61 7.15
C MET A 221 -17.58 10.99 8.51
N ASP A 222 -18.52 10.04 8.56
CA ASP A 222 -18.87 9.33 9.79
C ASP A 222 -17.67 8.51 10.34
N GLU A 223 -16.97 7.79 9.45
CA GLU A 223 -15.77 7.01 9.79
C GLU A 223 -14.62 7.91 10.27
N LEU A 224 -14.42 9.05 9.59
CA LEU A 224 -13.42 10.06 9.98
C LEU A 224 -13.77 10.71 11.31
N ALA A 225 -15.05 10.96 11.59
CA ALA A 225 -15.48 11.54 12.86
C ALA A 225 -15.21 10.56 14.03
N GLU A 226 -15.48 9.27 13.85
CA GLU A 226 -15.14 8.23 14.84
C GLU A 226 -13.63 8.17 15.08
N LEU A 227 -12.83 8.12 14.01
CA LEU A 227 -11.37 8.08 14.11
C LEU A 227 -10.81 9.33 14.78
N HIS A 228 -11.26 10.52 14.38
CA HIS A 228 -10.82 11.79 14.97
C HIS A 228 -11.19 11.90 16.44
N ARG A 229 -12.42 11.52 16.81
CA ARG A 229 -12.85 11.48 18.21
C ARG A 229 -11.89 10.62 19.03
N PHE A 230 -11.60 9.41 18.56
CA PHE A 230 -10.63 8.53 19.23
C PHE A 230 -9.24 9.17 19.33
N CYS A 231 -8.71 9.75 18.26
CA CYS A 231 -7.39 10.38 18.28
C CYS A 231 -7.30 11.61 19.20
N MET A 232 -8.40 12.30 19.46
CA MET A 232 -8.44 13.40 20.44
C MET A 232 -8.48 12.90 21.88
N GLU A 233 -9.14 11.77 22.13
CA GLU A 233 -9.22 11.13 23.45
C GLU A 233 -7.92 10.37 23.80
N CYS A 234 -7.23 9.81 22.79
CA CYS A 234 -6.04 8.98 22.97
C CYS A 234 -4.75 9.69 22.53
N THR A 235 -4.09 10.38 23.47
CA THR A 235 -2.87 11.16 23.20
C THR A 235 -1.60 10.32 22.98
N GLU A 236 -1.63 9.02 23.29
CA GLU A 236 -0.47 8.12 23.15
C GLU A 236 -0.15 7.77 21.69
N TRP A 237 -1.16 7.78 20.82
CA TRP A 237 -1.05 7.33 19.41
C TRP A 237 -0.73 8.44 18.41
N THR A 238 -0.64 9.68 18.87
CA THR A 238 -0.69 10.85 18.00
C THR A 238 0.66 11.48 17.71
N THR A 239 1.79 10.95 18.18
CA THR A 239 3.10 11.57 18.01
C THR A 239 3.67 11.42 16.59
N LEU A 240 3.26 12.31 15.69
CA LEU A 240 3.99 12.62 14.46
C LEU A 240 5.16 13.54 14.85
N ARG A 241 6.40 13.02 14.83
CA ARG A 241 7.62 13.74 15.27
C ARG A 241 7.52 14.30 16.70
N GLY A 242 6.85 13.59 17.62
CA GLY A 242 6.75 14.01 19.02
C GLY A 242 5.64 15.03 19.32
N LEU A 243 4.80 15.40 18.35
CA LEU A 243 3.61 16.23 18.58
C LEU A 243 2.34 15.43 18.32
N SER A 244 1.43 15.42 19.30
CA SER A 244 0.07 14.90 19.12
C SER A 244 -0.77 15.79 18.20
N LEU A 245 -1.75 15.23 17.48
CA LEU A 245 -2.80 16.01 16.81
C LEU A 245 -3.52 16.90 17.83
N ALA A 246 -3.80 16.38 19.01
CA ALA A 246 -4.38 17.13 20.12
C ALA A 246 -3.48 18.30 20.58
N SER A 247 -2.15 18.14 20.64
CA SER A 247 -1.23 19.26 20.91
C SER A 247 -1.15 20.25 19.75
N SER A 248 -1.28 19.79 18.51
CA SER A 248 -1.26 20.66 17.33
C SER A 248 -2.49 21.56 17.26
N ILE A 249 -3.67 21.02 17.56
CA ILE A 249 -4.93 21.78 17.63
C ILE A 249 -4.88 22.79 18.79
N ARG A 250 -4.41 22.38 19.98
CA ARG A 250 -4.25 23.29 21.14
C ARG A 250 -3.25 24.42 20.88
N HIS A 251 -2.17 24.14 20.15
CA HIS A 251 -1.22 25.18 19.74
C HIS A 251 -1.82 26.18 18.74
N HIS A 252 -2.75 25.75 17.88
CA HIS A 252 -3.42 26.65 16.95
C HIS A 252 -4.38 27.61 17.69
N ASP A 253 -5.07 27.10 18.71
CA ASP A 253 -6.00 27.87 19.55
C ASP A 253 -5.26 28.92 20.40
N GLN A 254 -4.08 28.58 20.94
CA GLN A 254 -3.25 29.53 21.69
C GLN A 254 -2.70 30.68 20.84
N ARG A 255 -2.40 30.45 19.56
CA ARG A 255 -1.95 31.53 18.64
C ARG A 255 -3.07 32.51 18.25
N GLN A 256 -4.33 32.10 18.34
CA GLN A 256 -5.47 32.99 18.10
C GLN A 256 -5.69 33.97 19.28
N VAL A 257 -5.27 33.60 20.49
CA VAL A 257 -5.38 34.45 21.69
C VAL A 257 -4.28 35.51 21.76
N GLU A 258 -3.08 35.22 21.23
CA GLU A 258 -1.94 36.16 21.24
C GLU A 258 -2.05 37.31 20.22
N HIS A 259 -3.03 37.27 19.30
CA HIS A 259 -3.30 38.35 18.34
C HIS A 259 -4.42 39.31 18.75
N VAL A 260 -4.92 39.20 19.98
CA VAL A 260 -5.88 40.14 20.58
C VAL A 260 -5.26 40.81 21.81
N HIS A 261 -4.16 41.53 21.62
CA HIS A 261 -3.70 42.60 22.52
C HIS A 261 -2.80 43.59 21.78
#